data_AF-A0A1B7VUT9-F1
#
_entry.id   AF-A0A1B7VUT9-F1
#
_cell.length_a   1.000
_cell.length_b   1.000
_cell.length_c   1.000
_cell.angle_alpha   90.00
_cell.angle_beta   90.00
_cell.angle_gamma   90.00
#
_symmetry.space_group_name_H-M   'P 1'
#
loop_
_entity.id
_entity.type
_entity.pdbx_description
1 polymer ?
#
loop_
_entity_poly.entity_id
_entity_poly.type
_entity_poly.pdbx_seq_one_letter_code
_entity_poly.pdbx_strand_id
1 'polypeptide(L)'
;MINEDDLLNIAIGNIRKVSKFKPYKNYPGVNNREEFQQLIANDPAFGSLGLDDERYIIARVGGNLVTSLHRKLGDMYENLFAYLLKESFGLNENELHFSVNIKIGEREQDRSIDGLIRKNKFNQNIPQNWIQHEGIGFEVRSCYQIGDSKRIQADYDTSLALKSYQILLVMLIFCNTSLKSPVLRLSKSWELYEGINSFNLVHTITGFDLYNFLQRNSESLKKEIDNIFSYFL
;
A
#
# COMPACT_ATOMS: atom_id res chain seq x y z
N MET A 1 -18.03 16.23 -7.67
CA MET A 1 -18.26 15.19 -8.71
C MET A 1 -16.91 14.60 -8.98
N ILE A 2 -16.77 13.29 -8.91
CA ILE A 2 -15.47 12.62 -9.01
C ILE A 2 -14.87 12.89 -10.39
N ASN A 3 -13.67 13.47 -10.42
CA ASN A 3 -12.94 13.73 -11.65
C ASN A 3 -12.06 12.51 -12.00
N GLU A 4 -12.42 11.80 -13.06
CA GLU A 4 -11.67 10.62 -13.51
C GLU A 4 -10.27 10.97 -14.02
N ASP A 5 -10.04 12.19 -14.54
CA ASP A 5 -8.71 12.63 -14.96
C ASP A 5 -7.77 12.80 -13.76
N ASP A 6 -8.27 13.35 -12.65
CA ASP A 6 -7.49 13.47 -11.41
C ASP A 6 -7.16 12.09 -10.82
N LEU A 7 -8.13 11.16 -10.83
CA LEU A 7 -7.89 9.78 -10.42
C LEU A 7 -6.82 9.10 -11.28
N LEU A 8 -6.88 9.29 -12.61
CA LEU A 8 -5.89 8.70 -13.51
C LEU A 8 -4.50 9.29 -13.27
N ASN A 9 -4.42 10.61 -13.05
CA ASN A 9 -3.18 11.30 -12.70
C ASN A 9 -2.60 10.80 -11.38
N ILE A 10 -3.44 10.56 -10.36
CA ILE A 10 -3.03 9.94 -9.09
C ILE A 10 -2.47 8.53 -9.33
N ALA A 11 -3.16 7.72 -10.13
CA ALA A 11 -2.75 6.35 -10.41
C ALA A 11 -1.38 6.30 -11.11
N ILE A 12 -1.27 6.99 -12.26
CA ILE A 12 -0.05 7.07 -13.07
C ILE A 12 1.08 7.73 -12.28
N GLY A 13 0.79 8.81 -11.55
CA GLY A 13 1.76 9.54 -10.75
C GLY A 13 2.42 8.67 -9.68
N ASN A 14 1.67 7.76 -9.05
CA ASN A 14 2.22 6.80 -8.10
C ASN A 14 3.04 5.69 -8.77
N ILE A 15 2.57 5.14 -9.89
CA ILE A 15 3.30 4.12 -10.66
C ILE A 15 4.66 4.67 -11.12
N ARG A 16 4.70 5.87 -11.70
CA ARG A 16 5.94 6.52 -12.18
C ARG A 16 6.99 6.77 -11.09
N LYS A 17 6.62 6.76 -9.80
CA LYS A 17 7.60 6.84 -8.71
C LYS A 17 8.56 5.65 -8.71
N VAL A 18 8.16 4.50 -9.27
CA VAL A 18 9.02 3.31 -9.38
C VAL A 18 10.20 3.55 -10.32
N SER A 19 10.06 4.39 -11.35
CA SER A 19 11.17 4.75 -12.25
C SER A 19 12.30 5.51 -11.53
N LYS A 20 12.05 6.04 -10.32
CA LYS A 20 13.08 6.65 -9.47
C LYS A 20 13.80 5.63 -8.57
N PHE A 21 13.45 4.35 -8.68
CA PHE A 21 14.10 3.28 -7.93
C PHE A 21 15.59 3.22 -8.32
N LYS A 22 16.45 3.28 -7.30
CA LYS A 22 17.90 3.20 -7.46
C LYS A 22 18.37 1.88 -6.83
N PRO A 23 18.56 0.80 -7.61
CA PRO A 23 18.87 -0.53 -7.05
C PRO A 23 20.15 -0.55 -6.23
N TYR A 24 21.12 0.30 -6.56
CA TYR A 24 22.45 0.29 -5.97
C TYR A 24 22.70 1.39 -4.93
N LYS A 25 21.70 2.22 -4.60
CA LYS A 25 21.88 3.44 -3.78
C LYS A 25 22.52 3.23 -2.40
N ASN A 26 22.45 2.01 -1.86
CA ASN A 26 22.95 1.67 -0.53
C ASN A 26 24.33 0.99 -0.58
N TYR A 27 24.92 0.83 -1.76
CA TYR A 27 26.24 0.23 -1.95
C TYR A 27 27.23 1.32 -2.37
N PRO A 28 28.13 1.76 -1.46
CA PRO A 28 29.09 2.81 -1.76
C PRO A 28 29.95 2.44 -2.98
N GLY A 29 30.05 3.36 -3.95
CA GLY A 29 30.86 3.16 -5.15
C GLY A 29 30.24 2.26 -6.23
N VAL A 30 28.99 1.80 -6.05
CA VAL A 30 28.29 0.96 -7.03
C VAL A 30 27.15 1.73 -7.71
N ASN A 31 27.23 1.83 -9.03
CA ASN A 31 26.30 2.61 -9.86
C ASN A 31 25.63 1.76 -10.94
N ASN A 32 26.23 0.63 -11.30
CA ASN A 32 25.73 -0.26 -12.34
C ASN A 32 25.78 -1.74 -11.90
N ARG A 33 25.31 -2.60 -12.79
CA ARG A 33 25.17 -4.04 -12.55
C ARG A 33 26.53 -4.72 -12.46
N GLU A 34 27.46 -4.33 -13.32
CA GLU A 34 28.82 -4.89 -13.37
C GLU A 34 29.59 -4.59 -12.07
N GLU A 35 29.52 -3.36 -11.58
CA GLU A 35 30.11 -2.95 -10.29
C GLU A 35 29.46 -3.71 -9.13
N PHE A 36 28.15 -3.94 -9.17
CA PHE A 36 27.47 -4.71 -8.14
C PHE A 36 27.88 -6.19 -8.18
N GLN A 37 28.03 -6.77 -9.37
CA GLN A 37 28.52 -8.13 -9.54
C GLN A 37 29.95 -8.28 -9.02
N GLN A 38 30.84 -7.33 -9.32
CA GLN A 38 32.20 -7.30 -8.77
C GLN A 38 32.21 -7.14 -7.24
N LEU A 39 31.31 -6.33 -6.69
CA LEU A 39 31.15 -6.21 -5.23
C LEU A 39 30.81 -7.56 -4.61
N ILE A 40 29.88 -8.31 -5.20
CA ILE A 40 29.49 -9.65 -4.72
C ILE A 40 30.62 -10.67 -4.92
N ALA A 41 31.35 -10.62 -6.05
CA ALA A 41 32.47 -11.50 -6.33
C ALA A 41 33.61 -11.35 -5.31
N ASN A 42 33.86 -10.12 -4.87
CA ASN A 42 34.91 -9.80 -3.89
C ASN A 42 34.44 -9.93 -2.43
N ASP A 43 33.14 -10.14 -2.19
CA ASP A 43 32.62 -10.31 -0.85
C ASP A 43 33.06 -11.65 -0.26
N PRO A 44 33.68 -11.69 0.93
CA PRO A 44 34.23 -12.92 1.50
C PRO A 44 33.17 -13.97 1.84
N ALA A 45 31.90 -13.60 2.01
CA ALA A 45 30.81 -14.52 2.29
C ALA A 45 30.12 -15.02 1.01
N PHE A 46 30.06 -14.19 -0.04
CA PHE A 46 29.31 -14.50 -1.25
C PHE A 46 30.18 -14.92 -2.44
N GLY A 47 31.37 -14.35 -2.59
CA GLY A 47 32.30 -14.67 -3.67
C GLY A 47 32.76 -16.13 -3.65
N SER A 48 33.07 -16.67 -2.46
CA SER A 48 33.43 -18.09 -2.30
C SER A 48 32.30 -19.06 -2.64
N LEU A 49 31.06 -18.58 -2.70
CA LEU A 49 29.87 -19.35 -3.06
C LEU A 49 29.49 -19.19 -4.54
N GLY A 50 30.22 -18.36 -5.31
CA GLY A 50 29.90 -18.07 -6.71
C GLY A 50 28.60 -17.30 -6.90
N LEU A 51 28.21 -16.47 -5.92
CA LEU A 51 26.97 -15.67 -6.02
C LEU A 51 27.12 -14.40 -6.87
N ASP A 52 28.30 -14.17 -7.44
CA ASP A 52 28.48 -13.25 -8.55
C ASP A 52 27.90 -13.79 -9.88
N ASP A 53 27.31 -14.98 -9.88
CA ASP A 53 26.54 -15.52 -10.99
C ASP A 53 25.46 -14.54 -11.47
N GLU A 54 25.34 -14.41 -12.78
CA GLU A 54 24.43 -13.49 -13.45
C GLU A 54 22.98 -13.64 -12.98
N ARG A 55 22.53 -14.87 -12.77
CA ARG A 55 21.15 -15.19 -12.36
C ARG A 55 20.88 -14.70 -10.94
N TYR A 56 21.85 -14.80 -10.05
CA TYR A 56 21.74 -14.27 -8.68
C TYR A 56 21.62 -12.75 -8.70
N ILE A 57 22.46 -12.06 -9.48
CA ILE A 57 22.43 -10.60 -9.60
C ILE A 57 21.08 -10.12 -10.14
N ILE A 58 20.56 -10.75 -11.21
CA ILE A 58 19.23 -10.45 -11.76
C ILE A 58 18.15 -10.66 -10.70
N ALA A 59 18.13 -11.82 -10.02
CA ALA A 59 17.13 -12.12 -9.00
C ALA A 59 17.19 -11.13 -7.82
N ARG A 60 18.40 -10.73 -7.40
CA ARG A 60 18.61 -9.81 -6.28
C ARG A 60 18.10 -8.40 -6.59
N VAL A 61 18.40 -7.89 -7.79
CA VAL A 61 17.96 -6.56 -8.26
C VAL A 61 16.47 -6.58 -8.56
N GLY A 62 15.99 -7.59 -9.28
CA GLY A 62 14.58 -7.80 -9.60
C GLY A 62 13.70 -7.90 -8.36
N GLY A 63 14.13 -8.63 -7.33
CA GLY A 63 13.41 -8.72 -6.06
C GLY A 63 13.24 -7.36 -5.35
N ASN A 64 14.27 -6.50 -5.39
CA ASN A 64 14.17 -5.15 -4.84
C ASN A 64 13.23 -4.26 -5.68
N LEU A 65 13.27 -4.38 -7.01
CA LEU A 65 12.37 -3.66 -7.91
C LEU A 65 10.91 -4.05 -7.65
N VAL A 66 10.61 -5.35 -7.57
CA VAL A 66 9.27 -5.87 -7.26
C VAL A 66 8.78 -5.35 -5.91
N THR A 67 9.66 -5.34 -4.88
CA THR A 67 9.32 -4.76 -3.57
C THR A 67 8.97 -3.27 -3.67
N SER A 68 9.75 -2.50 -4.43
CA SER A 68 9.49 -1.07 -4.67
C SER A 68 8.16 -0.87 -5.42
N LEU A 69 7.89 -1.68 -6.44
CA LEU A 69 6.64 -1.65 -7.20
C LEU A 69 5.43 -1.90 -6.30
N HIS A 70 5.44 -2.97 -5.49
CA HIS A 70 4.32 -3.28 -4.60
C HIS A 70 4.06 -2.19 -3.56
N ARG A 71 5.12 -1.52 -3.08
CA ARG A 71 4.97 -0.35 -2.20
C ARG A 71 4.26 0.78 -2.92
N LYS A 72 4.66 1.10 -4.15
CA LYS A 72 4.02 2.16 -4.95
C LYS A 72 2.61 1.81 -5.42
N LEU A 73 2.29 0.54 -5.61
CA LEU A 73 0.91 0.10 -5.78
C LEU A 73 0.10 0.31 -4.50
N GLY A 74 0.69 0.11 -3.31
CA GLY A 74 0.06 0.46 -2.04
C GLY A 74 -0.28 1.95 -1.97
N ASP A 75 0.73 2.81 -2.17
CA ASP A 75 0.57 4.27 -2.22
C ASP A 75 -0.49 4.67 -3.26
N MET A 76 -0.55 3.98 -4.41
CA MET A 76 -1.53 4.25 -5.47
C MET A 76 -2.96 4.03 -4.97
N TYR A 77 -3.26 2.84 -4.44
CA TYR A 77 -4.61 2.52 -3.96
C TYR A 77 -5.02 3.39 -2.77
N GLU A 78 -4.09 3.68 -1.87
CA GLU A 78 -4.28 4.60 -0.74
C GLU A 78 -4.71 5.98 -1.24
N ASN A 79 -3.94 6.59 -2.14
CA ASN A 79 -4.23 7.93 -2.67
C ASN A 79 -5.52 7.98 -3.50
N LEU A 80 -5.81 6.93 -4.29
CA LEU A 80 -7.08 6.83 -5.02
C LEU A 80 -8.25 6.79 -4.04
N PHE A 81 -8.16 5.96 -3.01
CA PHE A 81 -9.24 5.84 -2.03
C PHE A 81 -9.40 7.11 -1.20
N ALA A 82 -8.30 7.73 -0.76
CA ALA A 82 -8.30 9.03 -0.09
C ALA A 82 -9.01 10.11 -0.92
N TYR A 83 -8.72 10.18 -2.23
CA TYR A 83 -9.43 11.10 -3.13
C TYR A 83 -10.94 10.83 -3.16
N LEU A 84 -11.33 9.56 -3.31
CA LEU A 84 -12.75 9.18 -3.33
C LEU A 84 -13.46 9.50 -2.01
N LEU A 85 -12.81 9.29 -0.86
CA LEU A 85 -13.37 9.67 0.44
C LEU A 85 -13.59 11.17 0.55
N LYS A 86 -12.60 11.98 0.14
CA LYS A 86 -12.72 13.45 0.15
C LYS A 86 -13.90 13.92 -0.69
N GLU A 87 -14.02 13.41 -1.92
CA GLU A 87 -15.08 13.82 -2.84
C GLU A 87 -16.47 13.33 -2.39
N SER A 88 -16.59 12.08 -1.92
CA SER A 88 -17.88 11.50 -1.57
C SER A 88 -18.42 11.92 -0.20
N PHE A 89 -17.54 12.37 0.71
CA PHE A 89 -17.91 12.77 2.08
C PHE A 89 -17.64 14.26 2.37
N GLY A 90 -17.14 15.02 1.40
CA GLY A 90 -16.77 16.42 1.58
C GLY A 90 -15.75 16.61 2.70
N LEU A 91 -14.72 15.76 2.71
CA LEU A 91 -13.63 15.80 3.68
C LEU A 91 -12.51 16.70 3.16
N ASN A 92 -11.86 17.43 4.07
CA ASN A 92 -10.57 18.03 3.79
C ASN A 92 -9.41 17.14 4.28
N GLU A 93 -8.16 17.49 3.93
CA GLU A 93 -6.97 16.71 4.30
C GLU A 93 -6.84 16.48 5.82
N ASN A 94 -7.15 17.49 6.65
CA ASN A 94 -7.05 17.35 8.10
C ASN A 94 -8.11 16.40 8.67
N GLU A 95 -9.28 16.31 8.02
CA GLU A 95 -10.35 15.40 8.43
C GLU A 95 -10.05 13.95 8.05
N LEU A 96 -9.34 13.75 6.92
CA LEU A 96 -8.93 12.44 6.45
C LEU A 96 -7.85 11.82 7.35
N HIS A 97 -6.97 12.65 7.92
CA HIS A 97 -5.87 12.19 8.74
C HIS A 97 -6.26 12.01 10.20
N PHE A 98 -5.89 10.85 10.74
CA PHE A 98 -5.97 10.59 12.16
C PHE A 98 -4.75 9.81 12.61
N SER A 99 -4.11 10.30 13.67
CA SER A 99 -2.95 9.66 14.27
C SER A 99 -3.04 9.71 15.78
N VAL A 100 -2.45 8.70 16.41
CA VAL A 100 -2.30 8.59 17.85
C VAL A 100 -0.85 8.30 18.17
N ASN A 101 -0.35 8.96 19.22
CA ASN A 101 0.94 8.61 19.77
C ASN A 101 0.76 7.46 20.76
N ILE A 102 1.49 6.37 20.56
CA ILE A 102 1.48 5.21 21.45
C ILE A 102 2.86 4.93 22.01
N LYS A 103 2.90 4.55 23.28
CA LYS A 103 4.10 4.07 23.94
C LYS A 103 4.14 2.54 23.89
N ILE A 104 5.08 2.00 23.11
CA ILE A 104 5.35 0.55 23.04
C ILE A 104 6.68 0.31 23.77
N GLY A 105 6.60 -0.18 25.01
CA GLY A 105 7.77 -0.28 25.90
C GLY A 105 8.32 1.10 26.25
N GLU A 106 9.57 1.38 25.87
CA GLU A 106 10.21 2.69 26.06
C GLU A 106 10.10 3.61 24.84
N ARG A 107 9.59 3.11 23.70
CA ARG A 107 9.53 3.88 22.45
C ARG A 107 8.16 4.49 22.26
N GLU A 108 8.13 5.81 22.07
CA GLU A 108 6.98 6.50 21.51
C GLU A 108 6.95 6.29 19.99
N GLN A 109 5.78 5.96 19.47
CA GLN A 109 5.56 5.75 18.05
C GLN A 109 4.20 6.34 17.68
N ASP A 110 4.19 7.11 16.59
CA ASP A 110 2.93 7.54 16.00
C ASP A 110 2.34 6.39 15.18
N ARG A 111 1.03 6.21 15.31
CA ARG A 111 0.23 5.32 14.47
C ARG A 111 -0.85 6.14 13.81
N SER A 112 -0.89 6.09 12.48
CA SER A 112 -1.89 6.72 11.66
C SER A 112 -2.72 5.67 10.92
N ILE A 113 -3.88 6.11 10.46
CA ILE A 113 -4.71 5.41 9.48
C ILE A 113 -4.71 6.20 8.18
N ASP A 114 -4.96 5.50 7.08
CA ASP A 114 -4.92 6.03 5.73
C ASP A 114 -6.16 6.88 5.38
N GLY A 115 -7.25 6.74 6.14
CA GLY A 115 -8.42 7.58 6.02
C GLY A 115 -9.36 7.49 7.21
N LEU A 116 -10.06 8.58 7.51
CA LEU A 116 -11.08 8.65 8.56
C LEU A 116 -12.35 9.30 8.02
N ILE A 117 -13.49 8.67 8.28
CA ILE A 117 -14.80 9.31 8.18
C ILE A 117 -15.36 9.41 9.59
N ARG A 118 -15.54 10.63 10.10
CA ARG A 118 -16.19 10.83 11.41
C ARG A 118 -17.70 10.72 11.28
N LYS A 119 -18.38 10.34 12.36
CA LYS A 119 -19.83 10.12 12.39
C LYS A 119 -20.66 11.30 11.88
N ASN A 120 -20.23 12.53 12.17
CA ASN A 120 -20.90 13.75 11.68
C ASN A 120 -20.82 13.94 10.16
N LYS A 121 -19.97 13.18 9.47
CA LYS A 121 -19.84 13.16 8.01
C LYS A 121 -20.50 11.94 7.37
N PHE A 122 -21.06 11.01 8.15
CA PHE A 122 -21.73 9.84 7.59
C PHE A 122 -22.88 10.26 6.66
N ASN A 123 -22.99 9.57 5.54
CA ASN A 123 -24.06 9.71 4.56
C ASN A 123 -24.79 8.37 4.42
N GLN A 124 -25.77 8.30 3.52
CA GLN A 124 -26.59 7.11 3.29
C GLN A 124 -25.82 5.88 2.77
N ASN A 125 -24.59 6.06 2.31
CA ASN A 125 -23.76 4.98 1.77
C ASN A 125 -23.03 4.19 2.86
N ILE A 126 -22.99 4.71 4.10
CA ILE A 126 -22.38 4.00 5.23
C ILE A 126 -23.22 2.77 5.58
N PRO A 127 -22.63 1.56 5.65
CA PRO A 127 -23.34 0.35 6.07
C PRO A 127 -24.04 0.53 7.42
N GLN A 128 -25.27 0.01 7.53
CA GLN A 128 -26.14 0.27 8.68
C GLN A 128 -25.54 -0.18 10.02
N ASN A 129 -24.81 -1.28 10.02
CA ASN A 129 -24.09 -1.81 11.19
C ASN A 129 -22.89 -0.96 11.60
N TRP A 130 -22.43 -0.02 10.77
CA TRP A 130 -21.28 0.84 11.07
C TRP A 130 -21.70 2.18 11.71
N ILE A 131 -22.96 2.58 11.57
CA ILE A 131 -23.50 3.86 12.05
C ILE A 131 -23.37 4.02 13.58
N GLN A 132 -23.29 2.91 14.31
CA GLN A 132 -23.13 2.91 15.77
C GLN A 132 -21.75 3.45 16.24
N HIS A 133 -20.74 3.45 15.38
CA HIS A 133 -19.38 3.89 15.70
C HIS A 133 -19.24 5.42 15.60
N GLU A 134 -18.25 5.98 16.30
CA GLU A 134 -17.94 7.43 16.27
C GLU A 134 -17.13 7.85 15.04
N GLY A 135 -16.63 6.87 14.29
CA GLY A 135 -16.01 7.04 12.99
C GLY A 135 -15.65 5.70 12.37
N ILE A 136 -15.21 5.75 11.11
CA ILE A 136 -14.68 4.61 10.38
C ILE A 136 -13.27 4.98 9.93
N GLY A 137 -12.29 4.26 10.45
CA GLY A 137 -10.90 4.38 10.08
C GLY A 137 -10.50 3.31 9.08
N PHE A 138 -9.70 3.68 8.08
CA PHE A 138 -9.33 2.82 6.98
C PHE A 138 -7.82 2.60 6.92
N GLU A 139 -7.42 1.38 6.62
CA GLU A 139 -6.06 1.01 6.26
C GLU A 139 -6.07 0.38 4.86
N VAL A 140 -5.23 0.86 3.95
CA VAL A 140 -5.20 0.46 2.55
C VAL A 140 -3.92 -0.31 2.23
N ARG A 141 -4.08 -1.45 1.57
CA ARG A 141 -2.98 -2.33 1.15
C ARG A 141 -3.21 -2.78 -0.27
N SER A 142 -2.15 -2.79 -1.08
CA SER A 142 -2.17 -3.49 -2.37
C SER A 142 -2.24 -5.00 -2.15
N CYS A 143 -1.30 -5.54 -1.37
CA CYS A 143 -1.19 -6.94 -0.95
C CYS A 143 -0.32 -7.11 0.30
N TYR A 144 -0.40 -8.28 0.95
CA TYR A 144 0.64 -8.80 1.85
C TYR A 144 1.44 -9.93 1.16
N GLN A 145 2.44 -9.60 0.34
CA GLN A 145 3.19 -10.64 -0.41
C GLN A 145 4.50 -11.11 0.24
N ILE A 146 5.07 -10.29 1.10
CA ILE A 146 6.29 -10.61 1.85
C ILE A 146 5.88 -10.59 3.32
N GLY A 147 6.32 -11.58 4.09
CA GLY A 147 6.13 -11.66 5.54
C GLY A 147 6.89 -10.58 6.28
N ASP A 148 6.62 -9.31 5.95
CA ASP A 148 7.08 -8.13 6.65
C ASP A 148 6.40 -8.09 8.02
N SER A 149 6.94 -8.89 8.93
CA SER A 149 6.48 -9.03 10.30
C SER A 149 6.41 -7.66 11.00
N LYS A 150 7.26 -6.70 10.61
CA LYS A 150 7.21 -5.33 11.13
C LYS A 150 5.94 -4.62 10.67
N ARG A 151 5.59 -4.70 9.38
CA ARG A 151 4.36 -4.09 8.86
C ARG A 151 3.11 -4.74 9.46
N ILE A 152 3.06 -6.06 9.50
CA ILE A 152 1.95 -6.80 10.11
C ILE A 152 1.80 -6.45 11.59
N GLN A 153 2.91 -6.32 12.31
CA GLN A 153 2.89 -5.91 13.71
C GLN A 153 2.41 -4.47 13.86
N ALA A 154 2.87 -3.55 13.00
CA ALA A 154 2.41 -2.16 13.03
C ALA A 154 0.90 -2.06 12.81
N ASP A 155 0.34 -2.77 11.84
CA ASP A 155 -1.10 -2.78 11.53
C ASP A 155 -1.92 -3.38 12.68
N TYR A 156 -1.37 -4.39 13.35
CA TYR A 156 -1.98 -4.94 14.56
C TYR A 156 -1.94 -3.94 15.73
N ASP A 157 -0.78 -3.32 15.99
CA ASP A 157 -0.61 -2.34 17.06
C ASP A 157 -1.54 -1.12 16.85
N THR A 158 -1.67 -0.64 15.61
CA THR A 158 -2.62 0.41 15.24
C THR A 158 -4.04 0.02 15.64
N SER A 159 -4.46 -1.21 15.34
CA SER A 159 -5.82 -1.64 15.70
C SER A 159 -6.09 -1.70 17.19
N LEU A 160 -5.09 -2.09 17.98
CA LEU A 160 -5.21 -2.11 19.43
C LEU A 160 -5.25 -0.68 19.99
N ALA A 161 -4.39 0.19 19.48
CA ALA A 161 -4.29 1.59 19.87
C ALA A 161 -5.60 2.36 19.62
N LEU A 162 -6.26 2.07 18.50
CA LEU A 162 -7.45 2.79 18.09
C LEU A 162 -8.76 2.25 18.67
N LYS A 163 -8.72 1.07 19.31
CA LYS A 163 -9.90 0.43 19.90
C LYS A 163 -10.62 1.30 20.95
N SER A 164 -9.88 2.12 21.70
CA SER A 164 -10.46 2.99 22.74
C SER A 164 -11.21 4.20 22.17
N TYR A 165 -11.05 4.52 20.88
CA TYR A 165 -11.64 5.70 20.26
C TYR A 165 -13.04 5.46 19.68
N GLN A 166 -13.61 4.26 19.86
CA GLN A 166 -14.92 3.87 19.31
C GLN A 166 -15.02 4.03 17.77
N ILE A 167 -13.87 4.01 17.09
CA ILE A 167 -13.74 4.02 15.63
C ILE A 167 -13.79 2.57 15.14
N LEU A 168 -14.61 2.29 14.14
CA LEU A 168 -14.56 1.03 13.40
C LEU A 168 -13.31 1.03 12.52
N LEU A 169 -12.53 -0.04 12.59
CA LEU A 169 -11.30 -0.16 11.80
C LEU A 169 -11.53 -1.12 10.64
N VAL A 170 -11.39 -0.59 9.42
CA VAL A 170 -11.61 -1.30 8.16
C VAL A 170 -10.30 -1.41 7.39
N MET A 171 -9.96 -2.62 6.94
CA MET A 171 -8.78 -2.84 6.12
C MET A 171 -9.19 -3.25 4.71
N LEU A 172 -8.71 -2.49 3.72
CA LEU A 172 -8.87 -2.78 2.30
C LEU A 172 -7.60 -3.41 1.75
N ILE A 173 -7.68 -4.64 1.27
CA ILE A 173 -6.60 -5.32 0.56
C ILE A 173 -7.05 -5.52 -0.88
N PHE A 174 -6.42 -4.86 -1.84
CA PHE A 174 -6.92 -4.83 -3.22
C PHE A 174 -6.61 -6.09 -4.05
N CYS A 175 -5.78 -7.00 -3.54
CA CYS A 175 -5.44 -8.24 -4.24
C CYS A 175 -5.91 -9.50 -3.50
N ASN A 176 -5.99 -10.61 -4.24
CA ASN A 176 -6.32 -11.94 -3.73
C ASN A 176 -5.08 -12.83 -3.47
N THR A 177 -3.89 -12.34 -3.81
CA THR A 177 -2.62 -13.08 -3.73
C THR A 177 -1.82 -12.78 -2.47
N SER A 178 -2.46 -12.18 -1.46
CA SER A 178 -1.86 -11.97 -0.15
C SER A 178 -1.58 -13.29 0.57
N LEU A 179 -0.49 -13.33 1.33
CA LEU A 179 -0.17 -14.39 2.28
C LEU A 179 -1.33 -14.54 3.28
N LYS A 180 -1.82 -15.77 3.48
CA LYS A 180 -3.01 -16.01 4.30
C LYS A 180 -2.79 -15.86 5.80
N SER A 181 -1.61 -16.21 6.30
CA SER A 181 -1.29 -16.06 7.74
C SER A 181 -1.40 -14.61 8.23
N PRO A 182 -0.79 -13.60 7.57
CA PRO A 182 -0.98 -12.19 7.90
C PRO A 182 -2.45 -11.75 7.89
N VAL A 183 -3.19 -12.09 6.83
CA VAL A 183 -4.60 -11.70 6.67
C VAL A 183 -5.47 -12.29 7.78
N LEU A 184 -5.32 -13.58 8.08
CA LEU A 184 -6.05 -14.26 9.16
C LEU A 184 -5.70 -13.72 10.55
N ARG A 185 -4.48 -13.22 10.73
CA ARG A 185 -4.08 -12.58 11.98
C ARG A 185 -4.77 -11.23 12.15
N LEU A 186 -4.78 -10.41 11.10
CA LEU A 186 -5.32 -9.06 11.12
C LEU A 186 -6.86 -9.03 11.12
N SER A 187 -7.53 -10.02 10.53
CA SER A 187 -9.00 -10.13 10.58
C SER A 187 -9.58 -10.32 11.98
N LYS A 188 -8.73 -10.58 12.99
CA LYS A 188 -9.15 -10.63 14.40
C LYS A 188 -9.35 -9.26 15.03
N SER A 189 -8.82 -8.20 14.42
CA SER A 189 -8.88 -6.83 14.95
C SER A 189 -9.31 -5.79 13.91
N TRP A 190 -9.41 -6.17 12.64
CA TRP A 190 -9.86 -5.33 11.54
C TRP A 190 -11.08 -5.96 10.84
N GLU A 191 -12.03 -5.13 10.44
CA GLU A 191 -13.05 -5.51 9.45
C GLU A 191 -12.38 -5.53 8.08
N LEU A 192 -12.11 -6.72 7.54
CA LEU A 192 -11.16 -6.90 6.44
C LEU A 192 -11.84 -7.34 5.15
N TYR A 193 -11.46 -6.68 4.05
CA TYR A 193 -11.90 -7.00 2.69
C TYR A 193 -10.69 -7.34 1.81
N GLU A 194 -10.79 -8.39 0.98
CA GLU A 194 -9.75 -8.80 0.02
C GLU A 194 -10.28 -8.74 -1.43
N GLY A 195 -9.40 -8.37 -2.35
CA GLY A 195 -9.64 -8.40 -3.79
C GLY A 195 -10.90 -7.65 -4.21
N ILE A 196 -11.78 -8.33 -4.93
CA ILE A 196 -13.03 -7.74 -5.44
C ILE A 196 -13.92 -7.20 -4.32
N ASN A 197 -13.87 -7.77 -3.12
CA ASN A 197 -14.67 -7.28 -2.00
C ASN A 197 -14.21 -5.89 -1.53
N SER A 198 -12.91 -5.59 -1.64
CA SER A 198 -12.39 -4.24 -1.38
C SER A 198 -12.91 -3.24 -2.41
N PHE A 199 -12.92 -3.61 -3.69
CA PHE A 199 -13.48 -2.77 -4.75
C PHE A 199 -14.99 -2.56 -4.58
N ASN A 200 -15.74 -3.61 -4.23
CA ASN A 200 -17.17 -3.52 -3.97
C ASN A 200 -17.44 -2.59 -2.78
N LEU A 201 -16.64 -2.67 -1.71
CA LEU A 201 -16.80 -1.80 -0.56
C LEU A 201 -16.51 -0.33 -0.91
N VAL A 202 -15.46 -0.07 -1.71
CA VAL A 202 -15.19 1.28 -2.24
C VAL A 202 -16.41 1.79 -3.01
N HIS A 203 -16.99 0.97 -3.90
CA HIS A 203 -18.18 1.34 -4.64
C HIS A 203 -19.37 1.62 -3.73
N THR A 204 -19.63 0.75 -2.74
CA THR A 204 -20.71 0.94 -1.76
C THR A 204 -20.56 2.26 -1.02
N ILE A 205 -19.38 2.55 -0.45
CA ILE A 205 -19.17 3.71 0.42
C ILE A 205 -19.11 5.02 -0.39
N THR A 206 -18.43 5.00 -1.53
CA THR A 206 -18.12 6.23 -2.28
C THR A 206 -19.09 6.49 -3.44
N GLY A 207 -19.84 5.47 -3.87
CA GLY A 207 -20.63 5.48 -5.09
C GLY A 207 -19.81 5.28 -6.38
N PHE A 208 -18.47 5.16 -6.27
CA PHE A 208 -17.58 5.12 -7.43
C PHE A 208 -17.07 3.71 -7.73
N ASP A 209 -17.20 3.29 -8.98
CA ASP A 209 -16.71 2.00 -9.44
C ASP A 209 -15.21 2.05 -9.79
N LEU A 210 -14.37 1.95 -8.76
CA LEU A 210 -12.92 1.96 -8.91
C LEU A 210 -12.41 0.77 -9.74
N TYR A 211 -13.08 -0.39 -9.68
CA TYR A 211 -12.66 -1.56 -10.46
C TYR A 211 -12.81 -1.29 -11.95
N ASN A 212 -14.01 -0.87 -12.38
CA ASN A 212 -14.26 -0.57 -13.79
C ASN A 212 -13.42 0.61 -14.28
N PHE A 213 -13.20 1.62 -13.45
CA PHE A 213 -12.26 2.70 -13.77
C PHE A 213 -10.87 2.18 -14.12
N LEU A 214 -10.29 1.29 -13.31
CA LEU A 214 -8.98 0.69 -13.59
C LEU A 214 -8.98 -0.19 -14.84
N GLN A 215 -10.07 -0.92 -15.11
CA GLN A 215 -10.19 -1.74 -16.33
C GLN A 215 -10.20 -0.88 -17.59
N ARG A 216 -11.00 0.20 -17.61
CA ARG A 216 -11.08 1.13 -18.75
C ARG A 216 -9.75 1.82 -19.03
N ASN A 217 -8.97 2.11 -18.00
CA ASN A 217 -7.66 2.76 -18.10
C ASN A 217 -6.48 1.77 -18.15
N SER A 218 -6.76 0.47 -18.29
CA SER A 218 -5.74 -0.57 -18.12
C SER A 218 -4.63 -0.50 -19.16
N GLU A 219 -4.91 -0.05 -20.38
CA GLU A 219 -3.88 0.14 -21.42
C GLU A 219 -2.82 1.17 -21.00
N SER A 220 -3.27 2.36 -20.56
CA SER A 220 -2.39 3.42 -20.06
C SER A 220 -1.58 2.97 -18.85
N LEU A 221 -2.22 2.29 -17.90
CA LEU A 221 -1.54 1.79 -16.69
C LEU A 221 -0.50 0.70 -17.03
N LYS A 222 -0.83 -0.23 -17.93
CA LYS A 222 0.10 -1.27 -18.40
C LYS A 222 1.31 -0.67 -19.10
N LYS A 223 1.10 0.34 -19.96
CA LYS A 223 2.19 1.05 -20.63
C LYS A 223 3.21 1.64 -19.64
N GLU A 224 2.75 2.21 -18.52
CA GLU A 224 3.65 2.72 -17.48
C GLU A 224 4.42 1.60 -16.78
N ILE A 225 3.79 0.45 -16.53
CA ILE A 225 4.45 -0.74 -15.97
C ILE A 225 5.49 -1.32 -16.95
N ASP A 226 5.16 -1.42 -18.24
CA ASP A 226 6.06 -1.91 -19.27
C ASP A 226 7.30 -1.00 -19.38
N ASN A 227 7.10 0.32 -19.37
CA ASN A 227 8.20 1.30 -19.34
C ASN A 227 9.12 1.11 -18.13
N ILE A 228 8.57 0.78 -16.95
CA ILE A 228 9.37 0.49 -15.76
C ILE A 228 10.20 -0.77 -15.99
N PHE A 229 9.59 -1.86 -16.47
CA PHE A 229 10.32 -3.12 -16.65
C PHE A 229 11.39 -3.01 -17.74
N SER A 230 11.12 -2.37 -18.88
CA SER A 230 12.12 -2.16 -19.93
C SER A 230 13.30 -1.29 -19.50
N TYR A 231 13.19 -0.53 -18.41
CA TYR A 231 14.30 0.27 -17.88
C TYR A 231 15.21 -0.54 -16.94
N PHE A 232 14.69 -1.60 -16.30
CA PHE A 232 15.40 -2.34 -15.26
C PHE A 232 15.70 -3.82 -15.60
N LEU A 233 15.08 -4.36 -16.65
CA LEU A 233 15.30 -5.70 -17.20
C LEU A 233 15.86 -5.58 -18.61
#